data_AF-A0A5P9CBV1-F1
#
_entry.id   AF-A0A5P9CBV1-F1
#
_cell.length_a   1.000
_cell.length_b   1.000
_cell.length_c   1.000
_cell.angle_alpha   90.00
_cell.angle_beta   90.00
_cell.angle_gamma   90.00
#
_symmetry.space_group_name_H-M   'P 1'
#
loop_
_entity.id
_entity.type
_entity.pdbx_description
1 polymer ?
#
loop_
_entity_poly.entity_id
_entity_poly.type
_entity_poly.pdbx_seq_one_letter_code
_entity_poly.pdbx_strand_id
1 'polypeptide(L)'
;MSKVLHLSGLAAALLISACQAVNTTSAGAVGVERKQYMFSMLSADEVNQMYAQSYQQTLSEASSKGALDKNSANARRLQTIANRLIPQAPRFRPDAASWQWEVNLIKSPELNANCGPGGKIIFYSGIIEQLKLSDDEIAAIMGHEMAHALREHSREAMSKAYGIELAKQGAGALLGLGESSLAMADTVVQYSLTLPNSRGNENEADLIGLELAARAGYDPNAAISLWQKMAAAGGGAPPEFMSTHPSSSSRIASLQAAIPKVMPLYEQARAKR
;
A
#
# COMPACT_ATOMS: atom_id res chain seq x y z
N MET A 1 -22.64 17.04 62.20
CA MET A 1 -23.28 16.58 60.94
C MET A 1 -22.45 17.10 59.77
N SER A 2 -22.14 16.22 58.83
CA SER A 2 -21.13 16.32 57.77
C SER A 2 -21.46 17.29 56.63
N LYS A 3 -20.42 17.79 55.93
CA LYS A 3 -20.24 17.96 54.46
C LYS A 3 -19.09 18.97 54.23
N VAL A 4 -17.82 18.63 54.02
CA VAL A 4 -17.14 17.90 52.91
C VAL A 4 -17.39 18.51 51.52
N LEU A 5 -16.35 19.22 51.06
CA LEU A 5 -15.84 19.48 49.70
C LEU A 5 -16.81 19.80 48.55
N HIS A 6 -16.63 20.98 47.95
CA HIS A 6 -16.91 21.26 46.53
C HIS A 6 -15.62 21.67 45.83
N LEU A 7 -14.79 20.69 45.49
CA LEU A 7 -13.76 20.81 44.46
C LEU A 7 -14.01 19.66 43.49
N SER A 8 -14.57 19.92 42.31
CA SER A 8 -14.53 19.05 41.12
C SER A 8 -15.33 19.70 39.99
N GLY A 9 -14.69 20.64 39.30
CA GLY A 9 -15.20 21.27 38.08
C GLY A 9 -14.13 21.30 36.99
N LEU A 10 -13.36 20.22 36.85
CA LEU A 10 -12.47 19.97 35.72
C LEU A 10 -12.71 18.53 35.26
N ALA A 11 -13.90 18.30 34.70
CA ALA A 11 -14.23 17.06 34.03
C ALA A 11 -13.48 17.00 32.69
N ALA A 12 -12.36 16.28 32.72
CA ALA A 12 -11.87 15.39 31.67
C ALA A 12 -12.27 15.76 30.22
N ALA A 13 -11.44 16.56 29.55
CA ALA A 13 -11.16 16.35 28.14
C ALA A 13 -10.24 15.12 28.01
N LEU A 14 -10.76 13.93 28.36
CA LEU A 14 -10.11 12.68 28.00
C LEU A 14 -10.19 12.58 26.48
N LEU A 15 -9.08 12.90 25.82
CA LEU A 15 -8.86 12.60 24.41
C LEU A 15 -9.20 11.12 24.22
N ILE A 16 -10.34 10.85 23.61
CA ILE A 16 -10.76 9.49 23.29
C ILE A 16 -9.78 8.99 22.23
N SER A 17 -8.77 8.24 22.64
CA SER A 17 -7.82 7.49 21.80
C SER A 17 -8.50 6.31 21.10
N ALA A 18 -9.67 6.55 20.50
CA ALA A 18 -10.43 5.52 19.81
C ALA A 18 -9.93 5.32 18.38
N CYS A 19 -10.06 4.08 17.90
CA CYS A 19 -10.01 3.79 16.48
C CYS A 19 -11.12 4.56 15.77
N GLN A 20 -10.76 5.37 14.78
CA GLN A 20 -11.69 6.13 13.96
C GLN A 20 -11.88 5.47 12.61
N ALA A 21 -13.13 5.47 12.11
CA ALA A 21 -13.43 5.05 10.75
C ALA A 21 -13.11 6.21 9.79
N VAL A 22 -12.06 6.06 9.01
CA VAL A 22 -11.56 7.05 8.04
C VAL A 22 -11.80 6.55 6.63
N ASN A 23 -12.00 7.45 5.66
CA ASN A 23 -11.89 7.11 4.25
C ASN A 23 -10.73 7.92 3.66
N THR A 24 -9.71 7.24 3.14
CA THR A 24 -8.48 7.87 2.65
C THR A 24 -8.49 8.14 1.15
N THR A 25 -9.45 7.56 0.41
CA THR A 25 -9.58 7.80 -1.03
C THR A 25 -11.01 8.12 -1.45
N SER A 26 -11.14 8.80 -2.59
CA SER A 26 -12.39 8.85 -3.34
C SER A 26 -12.75 7.47 -3.91
N ALA A 27 -14.02 7.27 -4.28
CA ALA A 27 -14.53 5.99 -4.75
C ALA A 27 -14.06 5.61 -6.17
N GLY A 28 -13.70 6.60 -6.99
CA GLY A 28 -13.36 6.40 -8.41
C GLY A 28 -14.54 5.87 -9.24
N ALA A 29 -14.23 5.35 -10.42
CA ALA A 29 -15.17 4.63 -11.28
C ALA A 29 -15.46 3.20 -10.77
N VAL A 30 -14.55 2.62 -10.00
CA VAL A 30 -14.70 1.26 -9.44
C VAL A 30 -15.56 1.18 -8.17
N GLY A 31 -15.81 2.30 -7.49
CA GLY A 31 -16.78 2.40 -6.40
C GLY A 31 -16.28 1.87 -5.04
N VAL A 32 -15.00 2.04 -4.73
CA VAL A 32 -14.43 1.56 -3.45
C VAL A 32 -14.70 2.57 -2.33
N GLU A 33 -15.56 2.20 -1.36
CA GLU A 33 -16.04 3.12 -0.30
C GLU A 33 -15.86 2.60 1.13
N ARG A 34 -15.22 1.44 1.33
CA ARG A 34 -15.00 0.88 2.67
C ARG A 34 -14.24 1.90 3.53
N LYS A 35 -14.59 1.99 4.82
CA LYS A 35 -13.82 2.79 5.78
C LYS A 35 -12.70 1.96 6.37
N GLN A 36 -11.52 2.54 6.52
CA GLN A 36 -10.41 2.00 7.28
C GLN A 36 -10.54 2.37 8.75
N TYR A 37 -10.11 1.47 9.65
CA TYR A 37 -10.13 1.73 11.09
C TYR A 37 -8.72 2.08 11.57
N MET A 38 -8.56 3.33 12.00
CA MET A 38 -7.26 3.94 12.25
C MET A 38 -7.14 4.40 13.69
N PHE A 39 -6.02 4.11 14.33
CA PHE A 39 -5.73 4.59 15.67
C PHE A 39 -5.37 6.07 15.60
N SER A 40 -6.08 6.92 16.36
CA SER A 40 -5.97 8.37 16.23
C SER A 40 -4.60 8.94 16.57
N MET A 41 -3.79 8.23 17.36
CA MET A 41 -2.43 8.64 17.72
C MET A 41 -1.37 8.19 16.72
N LEU A 42 -1.73 7.42 15.69
CA LEU A 42 -0.81 7.04 14.62
C LEU A 42 -1.12 7.89 13.38
N SER A 43 -0.41 9.01 13.24
CA SER A 43 -0.63 9.94 12.12
C SER A 43 -0.10 9.38 10.80
N ALA A 44 -0.65 9.88 9.68
CA ALA A 44 -0.14 9.54 8.36
C ALA A 44 1.31 10.01 8.16
N ASP A 45 1.67 11.18 8.69
CA ASP A 45 3.01 11.77 8.55
C ASP A 45 4.08 10.96 9.27
N GLU A 46 3.81 10.49 10.49
CA GLU A 46 4.72 9.60 11.22
C GLU A 46 4.96 8.31 10.43
N VAL A 47 3.89 7.69 9.93
CA VAL A 47 4.00 6.47 9.12
C VAL A 47 4.76 6.70 7.81
N ASN A 48 4.55 7.84 7.16
CA ASN A 48 5.31 8.23 5.97
C ASN A 48 6.80 8.37 6.28
N GLN A 49 7.16 9.02 7.39
CA GLN A 49 8.56 9.20 7.80
C GLN A 49 9.23 7.87 8.16
N MET A 50 8.55 7.02 8.93
CA MET A 50 9.04 5.69 9.31
C MET A 50 9.30 4.82 8.07
N TYR A 51 8.36 4.79 7.12
CA TYR A 51 8.57 4.04 5.88
C TYR A 51 9.68 4.65 5.03
N ALA A 52 9.77 5.97 4.93
CA ALA A 52 10.84 6.63 4.18
C ALA A 52 12.23 6.28 4.73
N GLN A 53 12.39 6.19 6.06
CA GLN A 53 13.65 5.75 6.67
C GLN A 53 13.98 4.30 6.29
N SER A 54 13.02 3.38 6.41
CA SER A 54 13.21 1.99 6.01
C SER A 54 13.54 1.83 4.53
N TYR A 55 12.84 2.57 3.67
CA TYR A 55 13.10 2.61 2.24
C TYR A 55 14.55 2.99 1.94
N GLN A 56 15.05 4.06 2.56
CA GLN A 56 16.45 4.48 2.39
C GLN A 56 17.45 3.44 2.89
N GLN A 57 17.13 2.73 3.98
CA GLN A 57 17.93 1.61 4.45
C GLN A 57 17.97 0.47 3.42
N THR A 58 16.82 0.03 2.90
CA THR A 58 16.74 -1.00 1.86
C THR A 58 17.54 -0.61 0.62
N LEU A 59 17.43 0.65 0.17
CA LEU A 59 18.21 1.14 -0.98
C LEU A 59 19.72 1.18 -0.68
N SER A 60 20.11 1.58 0.52
CA SER A 60 21.52 1.63 0.93
C SER A 60 22.12 0.23 0.98
N GLU A 61 21.39 -0.75 1.51
CA GLU A 61 21.78 -2.17 1.53
C GLU A 61 21.86 -2.76 0.13
N ALA A 62 20.89 -2.47 -0.75
CA ALA A 62 20.94 -2.89 -2.14
C ALA A 62 22.11 -2.24 -2.89
N SER A 63 22.38 -0.96 -2.64
CA SER A 63 23.49 -0.23 -3.26
C SER A 63 24.85 -0.76 -2.82
N SER A 64 25.04 -1.07 -1.53
CA SER A 64 26.30 -1.62 -1.01
C SER A 64 26.61 -3.00 -1.57
N LYS A 65 25.58 -3.77 -1.93
CA LYS A 65 25.68 -5.06 -2.63
C LYS A 65 25.78 -4.92 -4.16
N GLY A 66 25.77 -3.71 -4.72
CA GLY A 66 25.76 -3.48 -6.17
C GLY A 66 24.47 -3.93 -6.87
N ALA A 67 23.39 -4.15 -6.12
CA ALA A 67 22.12 -4.65 -6.60
C ALA A 67 21.13 -3.54 -7.03
N LEU A 68 21.34 -2.29 -6.60
CA LEU A 68 20.48 -1.17 -7.00
C LEU A 68 20.65 -0.85 -8.49
N ASP A 69 19.59 -1.03 -9.27
CA ASP A 69 19.60 -0.85 -10.73
C ASP A 69 18.87 0.43 -11.15
N LYS A 70 19.63 1.33 -11.76
CA LYS A 70 19.13 2.60 -12.28
C LYS A 70 19.09 2.66 -13.81
N ASN A 71 19.69 1.68 -14.50
CA ASN A 71 20.10 1.84 -15.90
C ASN A 71 19.65 0.69 -16.82
N SER A 72 19.12 -0.42 -16.31
CA SER A 72 18.62 -1.48 -17.19
C SER A 72 17.38 -1.07 -17.98
N ALA A 73 17.02 -1.89 -18.97
CA ALA A 73 15.76 -1.74 -19.69
C ALA A 73 14.57 -1.83 -18.72
N ASN A 74 14.60 -2.74 -17.74
CA ASN A 74 13.55 -2.88 -16.73
C ASN A 74 13.46 -1.64 -15.83
N ALA A 75 14.59 -1.05 -15.41
CA ALA A 75 14.57 0.21 -14.67
C ALA A 75 13.90 1.35 -15.47
N ARG A 76 14.21 1.49 -16.77
CA ARG A 76 13.57 2.48 -17.65
C ARG A 76 12.08 2.22 -17.87
N ARG A 77 11.67 0.95 -18.00
CA ARG A 77 10.27 0.55 -18.12
C ARG A 77 9.48 0.98 -16.87
N LEU A 78 10.02 0.69 -15.68
CA LEU A 78 9.40 1.10 -14.41
C LEU A 78 9.24 2.62 -14.31
N GLN A 79 10.27 3.40 -14.65
CA GLN A 79 10.16 4.87 -14.65
C GLN A 79 9.10 5.38 -15.64
N THR A 80 9.06 4.81 -16.84
CA THR A 80 8.06 5.17 -17.86
C THR A 80 6.64 4.88 -17.40
N ILE A 81 6.44 3.74 -16.72
CA ILE A 81 5.16 3.31 -16.17
C ILE A 81 4.73 4.22 -15.02
N ALA A 82 5.63 4.47 -14.07
CA ALA A 82 5.38 5.35 -12.94
C ALA A 82 5.04 6.77 -13.37
N ASN A 83 5.75 7.33 -14.35
CA ASN A 83 5.48 8.67 -14.89
C ASN A 83 4.06 8.83 -15.46
N ARG A 84 3.38 7.73 -15.78
CA ARG A 84 1.99 7.72 -16.27
C ARG A 84 0.99 7.43 -15.15
N LEU A 85 1.34 6.59 -14.20
CA LEU A 85 0.48 6.21 -13.07
C LEU A 85 0.44 7.30 -11.98
N ILE A 86 1.59 7.84 -11.57
CA ILE A 86 1.70 8.82 -10.48
C ILE A 86 0.76 10.03 -10.67
N PRO A 87 0.66 10.64 -11.87
CA PRO A 87 -0.29 11.74 -12.09
C PRO A 87 -1.77 11.37 -11.90
N GLN A 88 -2.13 10.08 -11.86
CA GLN A 88 -3.50 9.63 -11.61
C GLN A 88 -3.81 9.46 -10.11
N ALA A 89 -2.79 9.31 -9.26
CA ALA A 89 -2.97 9.13 -7.81
C ALA A 89 -3.79 10.25 -7.14
N PRO A 90 -3.61 11.55 -7.47
CA PRO A 90 -4.40 12.63 -6.87
C PRO A 90 -5.92 12.54 -7.10
N ARG A 91 -6.36 11.76 -8.10
CA ARG A 91 -7.80 11.51 -8.33
C ARG A 91 -8.45 10.72 -7.19
N PHE A 92 -7.67 9.82 -6.59
CA PHE A 92 -8.09 9.04 -5.45
C PHE A 92 -7.76 9.76 -4.15
N ARG A 93 -6.59 10.39 -4.07
CA ARG A 93 -6.08 10.99 -2.84
C ARG A 93 -5.36 12.32 -3.13
N PRO A 94 -6.01 13.48 -2.91
CA PRO A 94 -5.46 14.78 -3.34
C PRO A 94 -4.07 15.13 -2.81
N ASP A 95 -3.75 14.80 -1.56
CA ASP A 95 -2.43 15.05 -0.95
C ASP A 95 -1.31 14.23 -1.62
N ALA A 96 -1.63 13.14 -2.33
CA ALA A 96 -0.67 12.37 -3.10
C ALA A 96 0.02 13.17 -4.23
N ALA A 97 -0.52 14.33 -4.59
CA ALA A 97 0.13 15.27 -5.51
C ALA A 97 1.42 15.88 -4.94
N SER A 98 1.53 15.95 -3.60
CA SER A 98 2.71 16.47 -2.89
C SER A 98 3.68 15.38 -2.42
N TRP A 99 3.34 14.11 -2.62
CA TRP A 99 4.21 13.01 -2.21
C TRP A 99 5.50 13.00 -3.02
N GLN A 100 6.60 12.65 -2.35
CA GLN A 100 7.91 12.50 -2.96
C GLN A 100 8.02 11.09 -3.58
N TRP A 101 7.36 10.89 -4.71
CA TRP A 101 7.35 9.59 -5.38
C TRP A 101 8.77 9.17 -5.81
N GLU A 102 9.16 7.95 -5.44
CA GLU A 102 10.44 7.35 -5.80
C GLU A 102 10.21 5.92 -6.28
N VAL A 103 10.89 5.54 -7.37
CA VAL A 103 10.76 4.22 -7.98
C VAL A 103 12.15 3.66 -8.17
N ASN A 104 12.42 2.51 -7.55
CA ASN A 104 13.72 1.86 -7.63
C ASN A 104 13.59 0.37 -7.96
N LEU A 105 14.55 -0.13 -8.73
CA LEU A 105 14.67 -1.54 -9.08
C LEU A 105 15.85 -2.14 -8.31
N ILE A 106 15.61 -3.25 -7.63
CA ILE A 106 16.64 -4.04 -6.95
C ILE A 106 16.83 -5.33 -7.74
N LYS A 107 18.08 -5.63 -8.14
CA LYS A 107 18.42 -6.90 -8.76
C LYS A 107 18.35 -8.01 -7.71
N SER A 108 17.34 -8.86 -7.83
CA SER A 108 17.11 -10.01 -6.95
C SER A 108 16.26 -11.02 -7.69
N PRO A 109 16.46 -12.34 -7.49
CA PRO A 109 15.56 -13.36 -8.02
C PRO A 109 14.18 -13.37 -7.33
N GLU A 110 13.97 -12.55 -6.31
CA GLU A 110 12.67 -12.46 -5.63
C GLU A 110 11.55 -12.01 -6.57
N LEU A 111 10.42 -12.70 -6.50
CA LEU A 111 9.17 -12.33 -7.16
C LEU A 111 8.40 -11.41 -6.20
N ASN A 112 8.85 -10.15 -6.09
CA ASN A 112 8.23 -9.18 -5.20
C ASN A 112 8.23 -7.75 -5.77
N ALA A 113 7.32 -6.93 -5.28
CA ALA A 113 7.22 -5.49 -5.49
C ALA A 113 6.40 -4.89 -4.33
N ASN A 114 6.67 -3.64 -3.97
CA ASN A 114 5.87 -2.92 -2.98
C ASN A 114 5.76 -1.42 -3.29
N CYS A 115 4.75 -0.77 -2.74
CA CYS A 115 4.68 0.67 -2.62
C CYS A 115 4.30 1.07 -1.19
N GLY A 116 5.20 1.78 -0.54
CA GLY A 116 4.94 2.32 0.78
C GLY A 116 4.23 3.67 0.79
N PRO A 117 3.79 4.09 1.98
CA PRO A 117 3.32 5.45 2.26
C PRO A 117 4.30 6.51 1.74
N GLY A 118 3.77 7.64 1.26
CA GLY A 118 4.57 8.72 0.67
C GLY A 118 5.14 8.41 -0.73
N GLY A 119 4.71 7.31 -1.37
CA GLY A 119 5.01 7.02 -2.77
C GLY A 119 6.34 6.33 -3.02
N LYS A 120 6.77 5.48 -2.07
CA LYS A 120 8.07 4.80 -2.11
C LYS A 120 7.93 3.41 -2.74
N ILE A 121 8.27 3.28 -4.01
CA ILE A 121 8.06 2.06 -4.80
C ILE A 121 9.37 1.29 -4.97
N ILE A 122 9.33 -0.02 -4.71
CA ILE A 122 10.41 -0.98 -4.97
C ILE A 122 9.89 -2.10 -5.86
N PHE A 123 10.66 -2.44 -6.89
CA PHE A 123 10.50 -3.68 -7.64
C PHE A 123 11.75 -4.53 -7.50
N TYR A 124 11.58 -5.85 -7.44
CA TYR A 124 12.68 -6.81 -7.54
C TYR A 124 12.70 -7.40 -8.95
N SER A 125 13.88 -7.48 -9.59
CA SER A 125 13.99 -7.83 -11.02
C SER A 125 13.38 -9.21 -11.35
N GLY A 126 13.40 -10.14 -10.41
CA GLY A 126 12.83 -11.48 -10.53
C GLY A 126 11.36 -11.49 -10.91
N ILE A 127 10.53 -10.59 -10.35
CA ILE A 127 9.10 -10.53 -10.68
C ILE A 127 8.87 -10.20 -12.16
N ILE A 128 9.71 -9.36 -12.75
CA ILE A 128 9.59 -8.95 -14.15
C ILE A 128 10.17 -10.04 -15.07
N GLU A 129 11.35 -10.54 -14.72
CA GLU A 129 12.16 -11.39 -15.61
C GLU A 129 11.66 -12.83 -15.63
N GLN A 130 11.30 -13.40 -14.48
CA GLN A 130 10.87 -14.80 -14.40
C GLN A 130 9.45 -15.00 -14.93
N LEU A 131 8.57 -14.01 -14.73
CA LEU A 131 7.19 -14.05 -15.23
C LEU A 131 7.05 -13.46 -16.64
N LYS A 132 8.15 -12.91 -17.19
CA LYS A 132 8.18 -12.26 -18.51
C LYS A 132 7.07 -11.22 -18.63
N LEU A 133 7.05 -10.27 -17.70
CA LEU A 133 5.98 -9.28 -17.62
C LEU A 133 6.09 -8.26 -18.76
N SER A 134 4.96 -8.00 -19.41
CA SER A 134 4.73 -6.86 -20.31
C SER A 134 4.62 -5.54 -19.53
N ASP A 135 4.62 -4.41 -20.23
CA ASP A 135 4.46 -3.10 -19.58
C ASP A 135 3.08 -2.94 -18.94
N ASP A 136 2.03 -3.51 -19.55
CA ASP A 136 0.68 -3.49 -18.99
C ASP A 136 0.60 -4.31 -17.68
N GLU A 137 1.28 -5.46 -17.61
CA GLU A 137 1.34 -6.29 -16.40
C GLU A 137 2.17 -5.64 -15.29
N ILE A 138 3.29 -4.98 -15.64
CA ILE A 138 4.05 -4.18 -14.67
C ILE A 138 3.20 -3.01 -14.14
N ALA A 139 2.43 -2.35 -15.01
CA ALA A 139 1.50 -1.29 -14.61
C ALA A 139 0.38 -1.80 -13.71
N ALA A 140 -0.10 -3.03 -13.91
CA ALA A 140 -1.06 -3.67 -13.03
C ALA A 140 -0.49 -3.88 -11.61
N ILE A 141 0.73 -4.43 -11.49
CA ILE A 141 1.41 -4.55 -10.18
C ILE A 141 1.61 -3.17 -9.54
N MET A 142 2.18 -2.21 -10.30
CA MET A 142 2.50 -0.89 -9.74
C MET A 142 1.23 -0.14 -9.31
N GLY A 143 0.16 -0.23 -10.10
CA GLY A 143 -1.14 0.35 -9.75
C GLY A 143 -1.73 -0.26 -8.49
N HIS A 144 -1.66 -1.59 -8.35
CA HIS A 144 -2.10 -2.34 -7.16
C HIS A 144 -1.30 -1.90 -5.92
N GLU A 145 0.02 -1.84 -6.02
CA GLU A 145 0.87 -1.38 -4.93
C GLU A 145 0.60 0.08 -4.55
N MET A 146 0.48 0.97 -5.54
CA MET A 146 0.10 2.36 -5.30
C MET A 146 -1.24 2.44 -4.56
N ALA A 147 -2.22 1.60 -4.91
CA ALA A 147 -3.51 1.59 -4.24
C ALA A 147 -3.40 1.20 -2.75
N HIS A 148 -2.50 0.27 -2.37
CA HIS A 148 -2.20 0.01 -0.95
C HIS A 148 -1.74 1.25 -0.21
N ALA A 149 -0.80 2.00 -0.80
CA ALA A 149 -0.29 3.24 -0.22
C ALA A 149 -1.38 4.32 -0.12
N LEU A 150 -2.15 4.54 -1.20
CA LEU A 150 -3.23 5.53 -1.22
C LEU A 150 -4.31 5.21 -0.19
N ARG A 151 -4.66 3.93 -0.03
CA ARG A 151 -5.63 3.43 0.95
C ARG A 151 -5.07 3.30 2.37
N GLU A 152 -3.79 3.58 2.58
CA GLU A 152 -3.10 3.44 3.86
C GLU A 152 -3.28 2.06 4.51
N HIS A 153 -3.31 0.99 3.70
CA HIS A 153 -3.54 -0.37 4.21
C HIS A 153 -2.54 -0.77 5.29
N SER A 154 -1.27 -0.36 5.17
CA SER A 154 -0.25 -0.57 6.19
C SER A 154 -0.55 0.18 7.49
N ARG A 155 -1.03 1.43 7.41
CA ARG A 155 -1.44 2.20 8.60
C ARG A 155 -2.65 1.60 9.28
N GLU A 156 -3.58 1.04 8.51
CA GLU A 156 -4.72 0.30 9.05
C GLU A 156 -4.26 -0.97 9.77
N ALA A 157 -3.33 -1.73 9.19
CA ALA A 157 -2.77 -2.93 9.81
C ALA A 157 -2.07 -2.60 11.13
N MET A 158 -1.24 -1.55 11.14
CA MET A 158 -0.60 -1.06 12.36
C MET A 158 -1.61 -0.62 13.40
N SER A 159 -2.61 0.18 13.00
CA SER A 159 -3.66 0.65 13.91
C SER A 159 -4.39 -0.51 14.59
N LYS A 160 -4.68 -1.58 13.86
CA LYS A 160 -5.27 -2.81 14.41
C LYS A 160 -4.32 -3.50 15.41
N ALA A 161 -3.03 -3.58 15.09
CA ALA A 161 -2.03 -4.17 15.97
C ALA A 161 -1.89 -3.39 17.29
N TYR A 162 -1.82 -2.06 17.22
CA TYR A 162 -1.82 -1.17 18.38
C TYR A 162 -3.09 -1.37 19.23
N GLY A 163 -4.25 -1.43 18.59
CA GLY A 163 -5.52 -1.67 19.30
C GLY A 163 -5.53 -3.01 20.04
N ILE A 164 -5.02 -4.08 19.41
CA ILE A 164 -4.91 -5.41 20.04
C ILE A 164 -3.93 -5.37 21.22
N GLU A 165 -2.78 -4.70 21.06
CA GLU A 165 -1.76 -4.63 22.11
C GLU A 165 -2.22 -3.81 23.32
N LEU A 166 -2.87 -2.67 23.10
CA LEU A 166 -3.52 -1.90 24.16
C LEU A 166 -4.60 -2.72 24.88
N ALA A 167 -5.39 -3.50 24.14
CA ALA A 167 -6.41 -4.37 24.72
C ALA A 167 -5.81 -5.45 25.63
N LYS A 168 -4.61 -5.98 25.31
CA LYS A 168 -3.91 -6.96 26.16
C LYS A 168 -3.34 -6.33 27.44
N GLN A 169 -2.85 -5.09 27.36
CA GLN A 169 -2.24 -4.40 28.50
C GLN A 169 -3.28 -3.76 29.45
N GLY A 170 -4.54 -3.64 29.02
CA GLY A 170 -5.62 -3.04 29.79
C GLY A 170 -5.58 -1.51 29.81
N ALA A 171 -6.45 -0.88 30.62
CA ALA A 171 -6.63 0.59 30.61
C ALA A 171 -5.42 1.41 31.11
N GLY A 172 -4.36 0.77 31.63
CA GLY A 172 -3.18 1.43 32.21
C GLY A 172 -2.10 1.87 31.22
N ALA A 173 -2.15 1.42 29.96
CA ALA A 173 -1.06 1.61 28.99
C ALA A 173 -1.07 2.97 28.25
N LEU A 174 -2.11 3.78 28.42
CA LEU A 174 -2.29 5.03 27.65
C LEU A 174 -1.22 6.12 27.91
N LEU A 175 -0.37 5.97 28.93
CA LEU A 175 0.59 7.00 29.35
C LEU A 175 2.04 6.76 28.88
N GLY A 176 2.34 5.65 28.18
CA GLY A 176 3.71 5.19 27.92
C GLY A 176 4.28 5.42 26.51
N LEU A 177 3.63 6.19 25.63
CA LEU A 177 3.99 6.25 24.21
C LEU A 177 5.17 7.18 23.86
N GLY A 178 5.83 7.78 24.85
CA GLY A 178 6.86 8.82 24.62
C GLY A 178 8.23 8.32 24.13
N GLU A 179 8.61 7.06 24.35
CA GLU A 179 9.99 6.58 24.13
C GLU A 179 10.17 5.59 22.94
N SER A 180 9.11 5.23 22.22
CA SER A 180 9.12 4.05 21.33
C SER A 180 9.18 4.33 19.82
N SER A 181 9.61 5.50 19.35
CA SER A 181 9.56 5.81 17.91
C SER A 181 10.39 4.85 17.02
N LEU A 182 11.52 4.35 17.52
CA LEU A 182 12.40 3.41 16.78
C LEU A 182 11.91 1.96 16.81
N ALA A 183 11.45 1.45 17.97
CA ALA A 183 10.86 0.11 18.04
C ALA A 183 9.57 0.01 17.21
N MET A 184 8.86 1.13 17.07
CA MET A 184 7.68 1.22 16.21
C MET A 184 8.06 1.32 14.73
N ALA A 185 9.24 1.83 14.35
CA ALA A 185 9.69 1.87 12.96
C ALA A 185 9.92 0.46 12.39
N ASP A 186 10.64 -0.41 13.10
CA ASP A 186 10.81 -1.82 12.71
C ASP A 186 9.46 -2.54 12.62
N THR A 187 8.55 -2.19 13.53
CA THR A 187 7.17 -2.69 13.50
C THR A 187 6.45 -2.23 12.22
N VAL A 188 6.52 -0.95 11.84
CA VAL A 188 5.89 -0.44 10.60
C VAL A 188 6.36 -1.22 9.39
N VAL A 189 7.66 -1.47 9.29
CA VAL A 189 8.27 -2.18 8.16
C VAL A 189 7.78 -3.61 8.09
N GLN A 190 7.82 -4.34 9.21
CA GLN A 190 7.29 -5.70 9.27
C GLN A 190 5.80 -5.74 8.89
N TYR A 191 4.99 -4.83 9.44
CA TYR A 191 3.56 -4.80 9.13
C TYR A 191 3.26 -4.37 7.68
N SER A 192 4.13 -3.57 7.06
CA SER A 192 3.95 -3.08 5.68
C SER A 192 4.51 -4.02 4.62
N LEU A 193 5.58 -4.76 4.94
CA LEU A 193 6.33 -5.55 3.97
C LEU A 193 6.21 -7.07 4.16
N THR A 194 5.89 -7.56 5.34
CA THR A 194 5.94 -9.01 5.63
C THR A 194 4.60 -9.59 6.07
N LEU A 195 3.66 -8.76 6.54
CA LEU A 195 2.34 -9.26 6.91
C LEU A 195 1.38 -9.37 5.73
N PRO A 196 0.59 -10.45 5.66
CA PRO A 196 -0.40 -10.61 4.63
C PRO A 196 -1.51 -9.57 4.77
N ASN A 197 -1.82 -8.91 3.67
CA ASN A 197 -2.96 -8.01 3.59
C ASN A 197 -4.28 -8.78 3.78
N SER A 198 -5.29 -8.07 4.30
CA SER A 198 -6.63 -8.64 4.39
C SER A 198 -7.23 -8.86 3.00
N ARG A 199 -8.13 -9.85 2.84
CA ARG A 199 -8.88 -10.05 1.58
C ARG A 199 -9.62 -8.79 1.12
N GLY A 200 -10.08 -7.96 2.07
CA GLY A 200 -10.70 -6.67 1.76
C GLY A 200 -9.70 -5.69 1.15
N ASN A 201 -8.53 -5.55 1.79
CA ASN A 201 -7.46 -4.66 1.32
C ASN A 201 -7.00 -5.05 -0.09
N GLU A 202 -6.81 -6.34 -0.34
CA GLU A 202 -6.41 -6.85 -1.64
C GLU A 202 -7.45 -6.56 -2.74
N ASN A 203 -8.74 -6.73 -2.45
CA ASN A 203 -9.79 -6.40 -3.41
C ASN A 203 -9.89 -4.89 -3.67
N GLU A 204 -9.66 -4.04 -2.66
CA GLU A 204 -9.61 -2.58 -2.87
C GLU A 204 -8.41 -2.17 -3.71
N ALA A 205 -7.25 -2.77 -3.46
CA ALA A 205 -6.02 -2.51 -4.19
C ALA A 205 -6.12 -2.98 -5.65
N ASP A 206 -6.72 -4.15 -5.90
CA ASP A 206 -7.05 -4.64 -7.24
C ASP A 206 -7.88 -3.63 -8.02
N LEU A 207 -8.98 -3.16 -7.43
CA LEU A 207 -9.95 -2.31 -8.12
C LEU A 207 -9.39 -0.91 -8.40
N ILE A 208 -8.79 -0.27 -7.38
CA ILE A 208 -8.20 1.06 -7.55
C ILE A 208 -6.97 0.98 -8.47
N GLY A 209 -6.14 -0.05 -8.32
CA GLY A 209 -4.98 -0.29 -9.17
C GLY A 209 -5.35 -0.50 -10.64
N LEU A 210 -6.42 -1.26 -10.89
CA LEU A 210 -6.99 -1.46 -12.23
C LEU A 210 -7.42 -0.13 -12.86
N GLU A 211 -8.09 0.74 -12.09
CA GLU A 211 -8.49 2.05 -12.58
C GLU A 211 -7.30 3.00 -12.80
N LEU A 212 -6.30 2.98 -11.91
CA LEU A 212 -5.06 3.74 -12.09
C LEU A 212 -4.36 3.34 -13.41
N ALA A 213 -4.21 2.04 -13.66
CA ALA A 213 -3.62 1.50 -14.87
C ALA A 213 -4.41 1.90 -16.12
N ALA A 214 -5.74 1.77 -16.09
CA ALA A 214 -6.62 2.19 -17.18
C ALA A 214 -6.43 3.67 -17.50
N ARG A 215 -6.48 4.55 -16.50
CA ARG A 215 -6.29 6.00 -16.66
C ARG A 215 -4.89 6.37 -17.17
N ALA A 216 -3.88 5.55 -16.89
CA ALA A 216 -2.52 5.69 -17.40
C ALA A 216 -2.34 5.14 -18.83
N GLY A 217 -3.38 4.54 -19.41
CA GLY A 217 -3.39 3.98 -20.76
C GLY A 217 -2.73 2.60 -20.86
N TYR A 218 -2.81 1.80 -19.80
CA TYR A 218 -2.42 0.39 -19.77
C TYR A 218 -3.64 -0.51 -19.79
N ASP A 219 -3.55 -1.65 -20.49
CA ASP A 219 -4.68 -2.55 -20.72
C ASP A 219 -5.20 -3.17 -19.40
N PRO A 220 -6.45 -2.91 -19.00
CA PRO A 220 -7.04 -3.51 -17.79
C PRO A 220 -7.03 -5.04 -17.77
N ASN A 221 -7.07 -5.70 -18.94
CA ASN A 221 -7.03 -7.16 -19.03
C ASN A 221 -5.69 -7.76 -18.58
N ALA A 222 -4.61 -6.97 -18.58
CA ALA A 222 -3.28 -7.41 -18.16
C ALA A 222 -3.25 -7.84 -16.68
N ALA A 223 -4.13 -7.30 -15.83
CA ALA A 223 -4.26 -7.74 -14.45
C ALA A 223 -4.65 -9.22 -14.35
N ILE A 224 -5.51 -9.71 -15.25
CA ILE A 224 -5.93 -11.12 -15.27
C ILE A 224 -4.76 -12.02 -15.68
N SER A 225 -4.04 -11.65 -16.75
CA SER A 225 -2.83 -12.36 -17.22
C SER A 225 -1.76 -12.44 -16.13
N LEU A 226 -1.52 -11.32 -15.44
CA LEU A 226 -0.57 -11.24 -14.33
C LEU A 226 -0.91 -12.26 -13.23
N TRP A 227 -2.15 -12.29 -12.75
CA TRP A 227 -2.54 -13.21 -11.67
C TRP A 227 -2.44 -14.68 -12.09
N GLN A 228 -2.72 -14.99 -13.36
CA GLN A 228 -2.52 -16.34 -13.91
C GLN A 228 -1.03 -16.72 -13.91
N LYS A 229 -0.14 -15.80 -14.31
CA LYS A 229 1.31 -16.01 -14.26
C LYS A 229 1.82 -16.22 -12.83
N MET A 230 1.34 -15.41 -11.89
CA MET A 230 1.69 -15.55 -10.45
C MET A 230 1.25 -16.89 -9.88
N ALA A 231 0.04 -17.35 -10.21
CA ALA A 231 -0.47 -18.65 -9.78
C ALA A 231 0.35 -19.82 -10.36
N ALA A 232 0.79 -19.71 -11.62
CA ALA A 232 1.60 -20.73 -12.28
C ALA A 232 3.04 -20.82 -11.72
N ALA A 233 3.58 -19.75 -11.15
CA ALA A 233 4.96 -19.70 -10.65
C ALA A 233 5.17 -20.40 -9.29
N GLY A 234 4.10 -20.68 -8.53
CA GLY A 234 4.18 -21.16 -7.15
C GLY A 234 4.37 -22.67 -6.97
N GLY A 235 5.27 -23.32 -7.72
CA GLY A 235 5.47 -24.78 -7.84
C GLY A 235 5.83 -25.59 -6.57
N GLY A 236 5.24 -25.28 -5.41
CA GLY A 236 5.35 -25.95 -4.12
C GLY A 236 5.07 -25.02 -2.94
N ALA A 237 5.42 -23.73 -3.08
CA ALA A 237 5.11 -22.65 -2.17
C ALA A 237 4.76 -21.39 -2.97
N PRO A 238 3.85 -20.52 -2.46
CA PRO A 238 3.52 -19.27 -3.16
C PRO A 238 4.76 -18.37 -3.29
N PRO A 239 4.91 -17.62 -4.40
CA PRO A 239 5.92 -16.57 -4.54
C PRO A 239 5.86 -15.57 -3.39
N GLU A 240 6.97 -14.88 -3.08
CA GLU A 240 7.03 -13.92 -1.95
C GLU A 240 5.92 -12.86 -2.01
N PHE A 241 5.66 -12.28 -3.19
CA PHE A 241 4.53 -11.37 -3.39
C PHE A 241 3.19 -12.00 -3.01
N MET A 242 2.97 -13.29 -3.27
CA MET A 242 1.72 -13.97 -2.94
C MET A 242 1.60 -14.30 -1.44
N SER A 243 2.72 -14.29 -0.70
CA SER A 243 2.73 -14.40 0.76
C SER A 243 2.19 -13.12 1.41
N THR A 244 2.50 -11.94 0.86
CA THR A 244 2.01 -10.64 1.34
C THR A 244 0.68 -10.23 0.69
N HIS A 245 0.42 -10.70 -0.53
CA HIS A 245 -0.78 -10.48 -1.34
C HIS A 245 -1.52 -11.80 -1.61
N PRO A 246 -2.21 -12.37 -0.61
CA PRO A 246 -2.89 -13.63 -0.79
C PRO A 246 -3.93 -13.54 -1.91
N SER A 247 -3.81 -14.41 -2.91
CA SER A 247 -4.82 -14.53 -3.96
C SER A 247 -6.00 -15.36 -3.49
N SER A 248 -7.19 -15.01 -3.97
CA SER A 248 -8.38 -15.84 -3.86
C SER A 248 -9.05 -15.94 -5.23
N SER A 249 -9.75 -17.05 -5.50
CA SER A 249 -10.53 -17.21 -6.73
C SER A 249 -11.52 -16.06 -6.97
N SER A 250 -11.96 -15.39 -5.90
CA SER A 250 -12.83 -14.22 -5.97
C SER A 250 -12.15 -12.97 -6.55
N ARG A 251 -10.82 -12.81 -6.47
CA ARG A 251 -10.12 -11.61 -6.96
C ARG A 251 -10.14 -11.49 -8.48
N ILE A 252 -9.86 -12.59 -9.19
CA ILE A 252 -9.97 -12.64 -10.66
C ILE A 252 -11.41 -12.31 -11.10
N ALA A 253 -12.41 -12.85 -10.40
CA ALA A 253 -13.81 -12.56 -10.69
C ALA A 253 -14.16 -11.08 -10.44
N SER A 254 -13.67 -10.48 -9.34
CA SER A 254 -13.81 -9.05 -9.06
C SER A 254 -13.19 -8.18 -10.16
N LEU A 255 -11.97 -8.51 -10.59
CA LEU A 255 -11.28 -7.80 -11.67
C LEU A 255 -12.07 -7.92 -12.99
N GLN A 256 -12.51 -9.12 -13.36
CA GLN A 256 -13.34 -9.34 -14.55
C GLN A 256 -14.63 -8.51 -14.53
N ALA A 257 -15.29 -8.42 -13.38
CA ALA A 257 -16.49 -7.60 -13.22
C ALA A 257 -16.20 -6.09 -13.26
N ALA A 258 -14.99 -5.67 -12.90
CA ALA A 258 -14.58 -4.27 -12.88
C ALA A 258 -14.03 -3.76 -14.23
N ILE A 259 -13.44 -4.63 -15.05
CA ILE A 259 -12.86 -4.27 -16.36
C ILE A 259 -13.82 -3.42 -17.21
N PRO A 260 -15.10 -3.79 -17.42
CA PRO A 260 -16.02 -2.97 -18.21
C PRO A 260 -16.21 -1.53 -17.70
N LYS A 261 -16.06 -1.31 -16.38
CA LYS A 261 -16.19 0.03 -15.77
C LYS A 261 -15.00 0.93 -16.10
N VAL A 262 -13.83 0.37 -16.34
CA VAL A 262 -12.58 1.12 -16.57
C VAL A 262 -12.13 1.13 -18.03
N MET A 263 -12.66 0.25 -18.88
CA MET A 263 -12.34 0.22 -20.31
C MET A 263 -12.52 1.59 -21.01
N PRO A 264 -13.60 2.36 -20.77
CA PRO A 264 -13.72 3.70 -21.37
C PRO A 264 -12.61 4.67 -20.94
N LEU A 265 -12.08 4.53 -19.72
CA LEU A 265 -10.96 5.34 -19.22
C LEU A 265 -9.66 4.97 -19.95
N TYR A 266 -9.44 3.68 -20.17
CA TYR A 266 -8.31 3.15 -20.94
C TYR A 266 -8.34 3.65 -22.39
N GLU A 267 -9.46 3.50 -23.07
CA GLU A 267 -9.63 3.97 -24.45
C GLU A 267 -9.40 5.48 -24.58
N GLN A 268 -9.95 6.26 -23.63
CA GLN A 268 -9.73 7.72 -23.59
C GLN A 268 -8.25 8.07 -23.36
N ALA A 269 -7.55 7.36 -22.48
CA ALA A 269 -6.13 7.59 -22.24
C ALA A 269 -5.28 7.21 -23.45
N ARG A 270 -5.61 6.12 -24.15
CA ARG A 270 -4.96 5.69 -25.38
C ARG A 270 -5.15 6.65 -26.54
N ALA A 271 -6.32 7.27 -26.68
CA ALA A 271 -6.61 8.24 -27.73
C ALA A 271 -5.81 9.56 -27.59
N LYS A 272 -5.26 9.85 -26.41
CA LYS A 272 -4.44 11.05 -26.13
C LYS A 272 -2.94 10.82 -26.33
N ARG A 273 -2.54 9.60 -26.70
CA ARG A 273 -1.15 9.24 -27.03
C ARG A 273 -0.94 9.25 -28.52
#